data_AF-A0A9E4BYF6-F1
#
_entry.id   AF-A0A9E4BYF6-F1
#
_cell.length_a   1.000
_cell.length_b   1.000
_cell.length_c   1.000
_cell.angle_alpha   90.00
_cell.angle_beta   90.00
_cell.angle_gamma   90.00
#
_symmetry.space_group_name_H-M   'P 1'
#
loop_
_entity.id
_entity.type
_entity.pdbx_description
1 polymer ?
#
loop_
_entity_poly.entity_id
_entity_poly.type
_entity_poly.pdbx_seq_one_letter_code
_entity_poly.pdbx_strand_id
1 'polypeptide(L)'
;MTENLTLQIEEIRDSLTRGDFASEAQISRSVVMRLLITLGWNVWDPKVVIPEFPIKTESPTKTLKVDYVLCHPPGKPSVLIEVKDVGKANAQGEKQLFDYCFRQGVPIAVLTDGRSWGFFFPAGQGSYQERRFATVDLVDDDAAEGAERISRYLAFEAVRVGEAHRRAHDDYYAFRQQSEAAANFETVWAELLREPPKFLKDWFCEEVERTSSVRPDLRRVEEFIRGQGSKSSPRRSQTVKTSEVPLEHPQAVSELPKGRQGKEFSFTFRGQTEWFRNGKELLVGIFERLLQEDARFCEKLEPDLRGSKRQYLARDQYALYPDNPELAETHSALLSNGWWLGTHSNKKMKRGQIQIACRVAGIKFDRDLIVKLGE
;
A
#
# COMPACT_ATOMS: atom_id res chain seq x y z
N MET A 1 15.10 -22.67 2.97
CA MET A 1 15.20 -21.56 1.99
C MET A 1 14.75 -20.26 2.63
N THR A 2 13.52 -20.17 3.15
CA THR A 2 12.96 -18.94 3.74
C THR A 2 13.75 -18.41 4.93
N GLU A 3 14.16 -19.24 5.90
CA GLU A 3 14.96 -18.77 7.05
C GLU A 3 16.31 -18.14 6.64
N ASN A 4 16.98 -18.72 5.64
CA ASN A 4 18.23 -18.18 5.11
C ASN A 4 17.99 -16.84 4.39
N LEU A 5 16.91 -16.75 3.61
CA LEU A 5 16.52 -15.51 2.94
C LEU A 5 16.17 -14.40 3.94
N THR A 6 15.50 -14.72 5.05
CA THR A 6 15.19 -13.77 6.12
C THR A 6 16.46 -13.20 6.74
N LEU A 7 17.39 -14.05 7.18
CA LEU A 7 18.67 -13.60 7.75
C LEU A 7 19.46 -12.72 6.77
N GLN A 8 19.46 -13.11 5.50
CA GLN A 8 20.12 -12.34 4.45
C GLN A 8 19.47 -10.97 4.23
N ILE A 9 18.13 -10.87 4.30
CA ILE A 9 17.42 -9.60 4.23
C ILE A 9 17.77 -8.72 5.43
N GLU A 10 17.93 -9.28 6.63
CA GLU A 10 18.38 -8.53 7.81
C GLU A 10 19.78 -7.95 7.63
N GLU A 11 20.73 -8.73 7.12
CA GLU A 11 22.08 -8.23 6.82
C GLU A 11 22.08 -7.13 5.74
N ILE A 12 21.28 -7.31 4.69
CA ILE A 12 21.10 -6.32 3.63
C ILE A 12 20.49 -5.03 4.20
N ARG A 13 19.48 -5.15 5.07
CA ARG A 13 18.86 -4.01 5.76
C ARG A 13 19.88 -3.22 6.56
N ASP A 14 20.74 -3.90 7.30
CA ASP A 14 21.77 -3.23 8.10
C ASP A 14 22.74 -2.43 7.22
N SER A 15 23.18 -3.00 6.11
CA SER A 15 24.02 -2.30 5.12
C SER A 15 23.31 -1.13 4.43
N LEU A 16 22.04 -1.29 4.05
CA LEU A 16 21.22 -0.21 3.49
C LEU A 16 21.05 0.94 4.49
N THR A 17 20.83 0.62 5.77
CA THR A 17 20.64 1.61 6.84
C THR A 17 21.92 2.42 7.09
N ARG A 18 23.09 1.78 6.99
CA ARG A 18 24.40 2.45 7.06
C ARG A 18 24.77 3.24 5.81
N GLY A 19 24.11 2.98 4.68
CA GLY A 19 24.44 3.61 3.39
C GLY A 19 25.66 3.00 2.71
N ASP A 20 25.91 1.70 2.92
CA ASP A 20 27.11 1.01 2.40
C ASP A 20 27.10 0.87 0.85
N PHE A 21 25.92 1.01 0.22
CA PHE A 21 25.75 0.88 -1.24
C PHE A 21 25.64 2.24 -1.91
N ALA A 22 26.70 2.64 -2.63
CA ALA A 22 26.83 3.95 -3.25
C ALA A 22 26.50 3.97 -4.76
N SER A 23 26.15 2.83 -5.36
CA SER A 23 25.86 2.73 -6.80
C SER A 23 24.93 1.57 -7.16
N GLU A 24 24.24 1.70 -8.30
CA GLU A 24 23.52 0.61 -8.98
C GLU A 24 24.34 -0.69 -9.06
N ALA A 25 25.62 -0.61 -9.43
CA ALA A 25 26.49 -1.79 -9.54
C ALA A 25 26.69 -2.52 -8.19
N GLN A 26 26.80 -1.78 -7.09
CA GLN A 26 26.91 -2.37 -5.76
C GLN A 26 25.59 -2.99 -5.30
N ILE A 27 24.45 -2.35 -5.58
CA ILE A 27 23.11 -2.88 -5.28
C ILE A 27 22.87 -4.16 -6.08
N SER A 28 23.12 -4.09 -7.39
CA SER A 28 22.99 -5.20 -8.33
C SER A 28 23.77 -6.44 -7.87
N ARG A 29 25.04 -6.28 -7.46
CA ARG A 29 25.89 -7.40 -7.01
C ARG A 29 25.61 -7.84 -5.57
N SER A 30 25.49 -6.90 -4.64
CA SER A 30 25.50 -7.20 -3.19
C SER A 30 24.10 -7.48 -2.64
N VAL A 31 23.06 -7.01 -3.33
CA VAL A 31 21.66 -7.20 -2.96
C VAL A 31 21.00 -8.17 -3.93
N VAL A 32 20.82 -7.77 -5.20
CA VAL A 32 19.99 -8.53 -6.16
C VAL A 32 20.60 -9.91 -6.42
N MET A 33 21.85 -9.98 -6.87
CA MET A 33 22.50 -11.26 -7.18
C MET A 33 22.66 -12.15 -5.95
N ARG A 34 22.92 -11.56 -4.78
CA ARG A 34 22.95 -12.30 -3.51
C ARG A 34 21.60 -12.97 -3.23
N LEU A 35 20.48 -12.26 -3.43
CA LEU A 35 19.13 -12.82 -3.21
C LEU A 35 18.80 -13.89 -4.25
N LEU A 36 19.17 -13.69 -5.52
CA LEU A 36 18.92 -14.68 -6.59
C LEU A 36 19.57 -16.03 -6.30
N ILE A 37 20.80 -16.05 -5.76
CA ILE A 37 21.48 -17.29 -5.34
C ILE A 37 20.64 -18.02 -4.29
N THR A 38 20.19 -17.32 -3.24
CA THR A 38 19.39 -17.91 -2.15
C THR A 38 18.00 -18.36 -2.61
N LEU A 39 17.45 -17.68 -3.62
CA LEU A 39 16.19 -18.04 -4.29
C LEU A 39 16.33 -19.24 -5.24
N GLY A 40 17.52 -19.83 -5.35
CA GLY A 40 17.78 -21.05 -6.11
C GLY A 40 18.10 -20.84 -7.59
N TRP A 41 18.40 -19.60 -8.01
CA TRP A 41 18.84 -19.35 -9.39
C TRP A 41 20.30 -19.74 -9.58
N ASN A 42 20.58 -20.45 -10.67
CA ASN A 42 21.95 -20.68 -11.10
C ASN A 42 22.52 -19.44 -11.81
N VAL A 43 23.10 -18.53 -11.03
CA VAL A 43 23.70 -17.28 -11.54
C VAL A 43 24.92 -17.49 -12.44
N TRP A 44 25.47 -18.71 -12.48
CA TRP A 44 26.61 -19.06 -13.31
C TRP A 44 26.23 -19.55 -14.71
N ASP A 45 24.95 -19.86 -14.94
CA ASP A 45 24.44 -20.24 -16.25
C ASP A 45 23.83 -19.02 -16.96
N PRO A 46 24.47 -18.49 -18.02
CA PRO A 46 24.01 -17.31 -18.74
C PRO A 46 22.74 -17.56 -19.57
N LYS A 47 22.20 -18.78 -19.57
CA LYS A 47 20.87 -19.08 -20.11
C LYS A 47 19.79 -19.07 -19.02
N VAL A 48 20.16 -19.10 -17.74
CA VAL A 48 19.22 -19.12 -16.60
C VAL A 48 19.13 -17.74 -15.96
N VAL A 49 20.26 -17.06 -15.76
CA VAL A 49 20.33 -15.67 -15.33
C VAL A 49 21.17 -14.91 -16.34
N ILE A 50 20.53 -13.99 -17.07
CA ILE A 50 21.21 -13.19 -18.10
C ILE A 50 21.39 -11.77 -17.57
N PRO A 51 22.61 -11.38 -17.15
CA PRO A 51 22.88 -10.01 -16.77
C PRO A 51 22.96 -9.11 -18.00
N GLU A 52 22.71 -7.81 -17.83
CA GLU A 52 22.99 -6.77 -18.83
C GLU A 52 22.34 -7.07 -20.20
N PHE A 53 21.11 -7.56 -20.19
CA PHE A 53 20.45 -8.06 -21.40
C PHE A 53 20.06 -6.90 -22.32
N PRO A 54 20.53 -6.88 -23.57
CA PRO A 54 20.25 -5.78 -24.50
C PRO A 54 18.81 -5.82 -24.98
N ILE A 55 18.14 -4.68 -24.88
CA ILE A 55 16.79 -4.44 -25.38
C ILE A 55 16.92 -3.88 -26.80
N LYS A 56 16.46 -4.64 -27.79
CA LYS A 56 16.35 -4.15 -29.17
C LYS A 56 15.32 -3.02 -29.21
N THR A 57 15.77 -1.80 -29.46
CA THR A 57 14.91 -0.63 -29.66
C THR A 57 14.71 -0.37 -31.16
N GLU A 58 13.67 0.37 -31.52
CA GLU A 58 13.47 0.81 -32.92
C GLU A 58 14.49 1.86 -33.36
N SER A 59 15.15 2.51 -32.40
CA SER A 59 16.19 3.49 -32.67
C SER A 59 17.54 2.78 -32.82
N PRO A 60 18.21 2.88 -33.97
CA PRO A 60 19.51 2.25 -34.18
C PRO A 60 20.62 2.86 -33.30
N THR A 61 20.38 4.00 -32.65
CA THR A 61 21.35 4.69 -31.78
C THR A 61 21.07 4.48 -30.28
N LYS A 62 19.86 4.07 -29.90
CA LYS A 62 19.50 3.87 -28.49
C LYS A 62 19.69 2.42 -28.10
N THR A 63 20.77 2.14 -27.39
CA THR A 63 20.98 0.84 -26.73
C THR A 63 20.36 0.90 -25.35
N LEU A 64 19.24 0.21 -25.15
CA LEU A 64 18.66 -0.03 -23.82
C LEU A 64 19.14 -1.40 -23.34
N LYS A 65 19.31 -1.54 -22.03
CA LYS A 65 19.63 -2.81 -21.37
C LYS A 65 18.77 -2.96 -20.12
N VAL A 66 18.50 -4.19 -19.73
CA VAL A 66 17.92 -4.55 -18.43
C VAL A 66 18.97 -5.27 -17.61
N ASP A 67 19.04 -5.01 -16.31
CA ASP A 67 20.13 -5.52 -15.47
C ASP A 67 20.11 -7.04 -15.33
N TYR A 68 18.94 -7.65 -15.18
CA TYR A 68 18.81 -9.10 -15.15
C TYR A 68 17.55 -9.61 -15.88
N VAL A 69 17.72 -10.72 -16.58
CA VAL A 69 16.64 -11.58 -17.08
C VAL A 69 16.76 -12.93 -16.40
N LEU A 70 15.69 -13.35 -15.75
CA LEU A 70 15.57 -14.70 -15.18
C LEU A 70 14.79 -15.57 -16.17
N CYS A 71 15.37 -16.70 -16.54
CA CYS A 71 14.86 -17.55 -17.60
C CYS A 71 14.45 -18.93 -17.11
N HIS A 72 13.23 -19.34 -17.43
CA HIS A 72 12.80 -20.71 -17.33
C HIS A 72 11.80 -21.08 -18.45
N PRO A 73 12.04 -22.18 -19.20
CA PRO A 73 13.30 -22.94 -19.31
C PRO A 73 14.49 -22.06 -19.72
N PRO A 74 15.75 -22.56 -19.65
CA PRO A 74 16.93 -21.77 -20.00
C PRO A 74 16.80 -21.12 -21.39
N GLY A 75 17.06 -19.81 -21.47
CA GLY A 75 16.92 -18.98 -22.66
C GLY A 75 15.52 -18.40 -22.90
N LYS A 76 14.51 -18.79 -22.11
CA LYS A 76 13.14 -18.23 -22.19
C LYS A 76 12.89 -17.24 -21.04
N PRO A 77 12.82 -15.92 -21.29
CA PRO A 77 12.55 -14.92 -20.27
C PRO A 77 11.26 -15.18 -19.48
N SER A 78 11.34 -15.08 -18.15
CA SER A 78 10.20 -15.25 -17.24
C SER A 78 10.07 -14.09 -16.24
N VAL A 79 11.18 -13.50 -15.82
CA VAL A 79 11.19 -12.31 -14.97
C VAL A 79 12.25 -11.34 -15.46
N LEU A 80 11.95 -10.05 -15.38
CA LEU A 80 12.89 -8.96 -15.63
C LEU A 80 13.14 -8.16 -14.36
N ILE A 81 14.40 -7.82 -14.10
CA ILE A 81 14.78 -7.01 -12.95
C ILE A 81 15.61 -5.83 -13.44
N GLU A 82 15.11 -4.63 -13.19
CA GLU A 82 15.83 -3.37 -13.37
C GLU A 82 16.27 -2.85 -11.99
N VAL A 83 17.52 -2.44 -11.89
CA VAL A 83 18.17 -1.91 -10.69
C VAL A 83 18.40 -0.41 -10.86
N LYS A 84 18.12 0.37 -9.82
CA LYS A 84 18.38 1.80 -9.74
C LYS A 84 19.20 2.15 -8.49
N ASP A 85 19.77 3.35 -8.45
CA ASP A 85 20.39 3.86 -7.22
C ASP A 85 19.34 3.97 -6.10
N VAL A 86 19.77 3.84 -4.85
CA VAL A 86 18.90 3.97 -3.66
C VAL A 86 18.06 5.26 -3.75
N GLY A 87 16.73 5.14 -3.64
CA GLY A 87 15.78 6.23 -3.74
C GLY A 87 15.38 6.63 -5.16
N LYS A 88 15.92 5.97 -6.20
CA LYS A 88 15.64 6.28 -7.61
C LYS A 88 14.78 5.25 -8.35
N ALA A 89 14.19 4.28 -7.63
CA ALA A 89 13.17 3.39 -8.20
C ALA A 89 11.85 4.17 -8.43
N ASN A 90 11.79 4.93 -9.53
CA ASN A 90 10.70 5.87 -9.84
C ASN A 90 10.02 5.56 -11.20
N ALA A 91 9.03 6.38 -11.57
CA ALA A 91 8.24 6.23 -12.80
C ALA A 91 9.08 6.21 -14.10
N GLN A 92 10.27 6.83 -14.11
CA GLN A 92 11.17 6.77 -15.26
C GLN A 92 11.78 5.37 -15.42
N GLY A 93 12.17 4.73 -14.31
CA GLY A 93 12.62 3.34 -14.29
C GLY A 93 11.50 2.37 -14.71
N GLU A 94 10.26 2.62 -14.28
CA GLU A 94 9.10 1.83 -14.70
C GLU A 94 8.94 1.86 -16.23
N LYS A 95 8.96 3.05 -16.85
CA LYS A 95 8.81 3.17 -18.31
C LYS A 95 9.84 2.34 -19.09
N GLN A 96 11.11 2.40 -18.68
CA GLN A 96 12.20 1.63 -19.31
C GLN A 96 11.94 0.12 -19.23
N LEU A 97 11.53 -0.36 -18.06
CA LEU A 97 11.26 -1.77 -17.80
C LEU A 97 10.10 -2.31 -18.65
N PHE A 98 9.01 -1.54 -18.77
CA PHE A 98 7.82 -1.95 -19.50
C PHE A 98 8.01 -2.01 -21.02
N ASP A 99 8.82 -1.11 -21.62
CA ASP A 99 9.10 -1.10 -23.05
C ASP A 99 9.65 -2.46 -23.54
N TYR A 100 10.41 -3.17 -22.70
CA TYR A 100 10.94 -4.50 -23.01
C TYR A 100 9.95 -5.62 -22.69
N CYS A 101 9.22 -5.53 -21.58
CA CYS A 101 8.24 -6.53 -21.18
C CYS A 101 7.21 -6.78 -22.29
N PHE A 102 6.72 -5.73 -22.94
CA PHE A 102 5.74 -5.84 -24.03
C PHE A 102 6.31 -6.55 -25.27
N ARG A 103 7.58 -6.32 -25.59
CA ARG A 103 8.22 -6.91 -26.78
C ARG A 103 8.50 -8.40 -26.62
N GLN A 104 8.78 -8.86 -25.40
CA GLN A 104 9.13 -10.26 -25.11
C GLN A 104 8.02 -11.08 -24.46
N GLY A 105 6.92 -10.44 -24.05
CA GLY A 105 5.82 -11.12 -23.35
C GLY A 105 6.26 -11.66 -21.98
N VAL A 106 7.12 -10.93 -21.26
CA VAL A 106 7.58 -11.38 -19.94
C VAL A 106 6.44 -11.29 -18.92
N PRO A 107 6.15 -12.36 -18.17
CA PRO A 107 5.05 -12.40 -17.22
C PRO A 107 5.17 -11.51 -15.97
N ILE A 108 6.39 -11.27 -15.49
CA ILE A 108 6.65 -10.49 -14.26
C ILE A 108 7.81 -9.52 -14.51
N ALA A 109 7.65 -8.28 -14.04
CA ALA A 109 8.71 -7.29 -14.05
C ALA A 109 8.97 -6.76 -12.64
N VAL A 110 10.23 -6.48 -12.33
CA VAL A 110 10.68 -5.99 -11.03
C VAL A 110 11.54 -4.75 -11.21
N LEU A 111 11.23 -3.71 -10.46
CA LEU A 111 12.06 -2.51 -10.33
C LEU A 111 12.54 -2.44 -8.89
N THR A 112 13.85 -2.31 -8.67
CA THR A 112 14.41 -2.19 -7.33
C THR A 112 15.55 -1.20 -7.25
N ASP A 113 15.69 -0.57 -6.09
CA ASP A 113 16.88 0.20 -5.73
C ASP A 113 17.66 -0.45 -4.56
N GLY A 114 17.44 -1.75 -4.36
CA GLY A 114 17.96 -2.52 -3.23
C GLY A 114 17.10 -2.41 -1.98
N ARG A 115 16.55 -1.22 -1.68
CA ARG A 115 15.62 -1.01 -0.56
C ARG A 115 14.19 -1.37 -0.97
N SER A 116 13.67 -0.69 -1.97
CA SER A 116 12.32 -0.83 -2.47
C SER A 116 12.29 -1.84 -3.61
N TRP A 117 11.30 -2.71 -3.61
CA TRP A 117 11.06 -3.73 -4.64
C TRP A 117 9.63 -3.61 -5.11
N GLY A 118 9.43 -3.11 -6.34
CA GLY A 118 8.12 -3.07 -6.98
C GLY A 118 7.95 -4.25 -7.92
N PHE A 119 6.85 -4.99 -7.77
CA PHE A 119 6.49 -6.12 -8.62
C PHE A 119 5.32 -5.74 -9.52
N PHE A 120 5.50 -5.93 -10.82
CA PHE A 120 4.58 -5.47 -11.84
C PHE A 120 4.10 -6.63 -12.71
N PHE A 121 2.83 -6.58 -13.10
CA PHE A 121 2.20 -7.53 -14.01
C PHE A 121 2.08 -6.88 -15.40
N PRO A 122 3.01 -7.13 -16.34
CA PRO A 122 3.10 -6.34 -17.56
C PRO A 122 1.86 -6.44 -18.45
N ALA A 123 1.23 -7.62 -18.49
CA ALA A 123 0.00 -7.87 -19.26
C ALA A 123 -1.25 -7.17 -18.69
N GLY A 124 -1.17 -6.58 -17.49
CA GLY A 124 -2.27 -5.85 -16.87
C GLY A 124 -2.70 -4.62 -17.67
N GLN A 125 -3.85 -4.05 -17.33
CA GLN A 125 -4.37 -2.80 -17.88
C GLN A 125 -4.03 -1.59 -16.99
N GLY A 126 -4.16 -0.39 -17.54
CA GLY A 126 -3.88 0.87 -16.85
C GLY A 126 -2.43 1.35 -17.00
N SER A 127 -2.08 2.35 -16.19
CA SER A 127 -0.73 2.90 -16.06
C SER A 127 0.26 1.86 -15.49
N TYR A 128 1.55 2.18 -15.51
CA TYR A 128 2.58 1.30 -14.91
C TYR A 128 2.37 1.13 -13.41
N GLN A 129 1.95 2.19 -12.73
CA GLN A 129 1.65 2.17 -11.30
C GLN A 129 0.44 1.28 -11.00
N GLU A 130 -0.61 1.34 -11.84
CA GLU A 130 -1.79 0.49 -11.69
C GLU A 130 -1.51 -1.00 -11.95
N ARG A 131 -0.43 -1.32 -12.66
CA ARG A 131 0.05 -2.69 -12.91
C ARG A 131 0.96 -3.25 -11.82
N ARG A 132 1.29 -2.45 -10.80
CA ARG A 132 2.07 -2.88 -9.64
C ARG A 132 1.16 -3.64 -8.67
N PHE A 133 1.44 -4.92 -8.46
CA PHE A 133 0.60 -5.77 -7.61
C PHE A 133 1.22 -6.05 -6.24
N ALA A 134 2.52 -5.83 -6.06
CA ALA A 134 3.18 -5.96 -4.78
C ALA A 134 4.35 -4.99 -4.63
N THR A 135 4.63 -4.63 -3.39
CA THR A 135 5.80 -3.86 -2.98
C THR A 135 6.45 -4.49 -1.76
N VAL A 136 7.77 -4.43 -1.67
CA VAL A 136 8.53 -4.78 -0.47
C VAL A 136 9.57 -3.68 -0.21
N ASP A 137 9.61 -3.14 1.00
CA ASP A 137 10.71 -2.30 1.47
C ASP A 137 11.57 -3.11 2.43
N LEU A 138 12.82 -3.45 2.06
CA LEU A 138 13.69 -4.29 2.88
C LEU A 138 14.08 -3.64 4.22
N VAL A 139 14.02 -2.31 4.30
CA VAL A 139 14.35 -1.55 5.52
C VAL A 139 13.13 -1.44 6.42
N ASP A 140 11.99 -1.08 5.84
CA ASP A 140 10.79 -0.82 6.61
C ASP A 140 9.95 -2.09 6.87
N ASP A 141 9.81 -3.03 5.93
CA ASP A 141 8.93 -4.19 6.14
C ASP A 141 9.52 -5.20 7.14
N ASP A 142 8.69 -6.11 7.66
CA ASP A 142 9.21 -7.24 8.43
C ASP A 142 10.09 -8.13 7.54
N ALA A 143 11.22 -8.61 8.06
CA ALA A 143 12.18 -9.35 7.24
C ALA A 143 11.61 -10.70 6.76
N ALA A 144 10.80 -11.37 7.60
CA ALA A 144 10.18 -12.63 7.22
C ALA A 144 9.05 -12.40 6.21
N GLU A 145 8.23 -11.37 6.39
CA GLU A 145 7.20 -10.98 5.42
C GLU A 145 7.80 -10.57 4.06
N GLY A 146 8.90 -9.81 4.09
CA GLY A 146 9.66 -9.43 2.90
C GLY A 146 10.28 -10.64 2.20
N ALA A 147 10.88 -11.57 2.97
CA ALA A 147 11.41 -12.83 2.45
C ALA A 147 10.32 -13.67 1.80
N GLU A 148 9.16 -13.81 2.44
CA GLU A 148 8.02 -14.54 1.90
C GLU A 148 7.56 -13.94 0.57
N ARG A 149 7.37 -12.61 0.51
CA ARG A 149 6.93 -11.92 -0.72
C ARG A 149 7.95 -12.03 -1.84
N ILE A 150 9.24 -11.81 -1.56
CA ILE A 150 10.31 -11.96 -2.55
C ILE A 150 10.36 -13.40 -3.05
N SER A 151 10.33 -14.38 -2.15
CA SER A 151 10.31 -15.80 -2.51
C SER A 151 9.07 -16.18 -3.31
N ARG A 152 7.90 -15.62 -2.99
CA ARG A 152 6.62 -15.89 -3.65
C ARG A 152 6.67 -15.61 -5.15
N TYR A 153 7.37 -14.56 -5.58
CA TYR A 153 7.42 -14.13 -6.98
C TYR A 153 8.77 -14.39 -7.68
N LEU A 154 9.86 -14.56 -6.93
CA LEU A 154 11.21 -14.71 -7.51
C LEU A 154 11.90 -16.03 -7.21
N ALA A 155 11.36 -16.93 -6.37
CA ALA A 155 12.01 -18.24 -6.18
C ALA A 155 12.06 -19.00 -7.52
N PHE A 156 13.23 -19.59 -7.83
CA PHE A 156 13.42 -20.35 -9.06
C PHE A 156 12.34 -21.42 -9.23
N GLU A 157 12.03 -22.15 -8.15
CA GLU A 157 11.00 -23.18 -8.19
C GLU A 157 9.60 -22.63 -8.44
N ALA A 158 9.23 -21.49 -7.84
CA ALA A 158 7.94 -20.84 -8.08
C ALA A 158 7.80 -20.38 -9.53
N VAL A 159 8.89 -19.89 -10.15
CA VAL A 159 8.90 -19.54 -11.57
C VAL A 159 8.88 -20.79 -12.45
N ARG A 160 9.65 -21.83 -12.11
CA ARG A 160 9.76 -23.09 -12.84
C ARG A 160 8.40 -23.79 -13.00
N VAL A 161 7.61 -23.84 -11.94
CA VAL A 161 6.29 -24.49 -11.95
C VAL A 161 5.16 -23.55 -12.38
N GLY A 162 5.47 -22.29 -12.72
CA GLY A 162 4.50 -21.28 -13.16
C GLY A 162 3.66 -20.64 -12.04
N GLU A 163 3.94 -20.98 -10.78
CA GLU A 163 3.19 -20.46 -9.64
C GLU A 163 3.43 -18.97 -9.39
N ALA A 164 4.64 -18.47 -9.60
CA ALA A 164 4.97 -17.06 -9.47
C ALA A 164 4.07 -16.21 -10.38
N HIS A 165 3.90 -16.63 -11.64
CA HIS A 165 3.05 -15.94 -12.60
C HIS A 165 1.56 -16.01 -12.23
N ARG A 166 1.07 -17.19 -11.86
CA ARG A 166 -0.33 -17.36 -11.43
C ARG A 166 -0.64 -16.48 -10.21
N ARG A 167 0.24 -16.46 -9.20
CA ARG A 167 0.09 -15.61 -8.01
C ARG A 167 0.13 -14.13 -8.37
N ALA A 168 1.07 -13.71 -9.21
CA ALA A 168 1.13 -12.33 -9.71
C ALA A 168 -0.16 -11.89 -10.42
N HIS A 169 -0.74 -12.77 -11.24
CA HIS A 169 -2.03 -12.55 -11.88
C HIS A 169 -3.15 -12.37 -10.85
N ASP A 170 -3.30 -13.31 -9.91
CA ASP A 170 -4.38 -13.29 -8.93
C ASP A 170 -4.27 -12.05 -8.01
N ASP A 171 -3.06 -11.74 -7.55
CA ASP A 171 -2.78 -10.61 -6.67
C ASP A 171 -2.99 -9.27 -7.41
N TYR A 172 -2.66 -9.19 -8.70
CA TYR A 172 -2.97 -8.02 -9.55
C TYR A 172 -4.49 -7.77 -9.66
N TYR A 173 -5.27 -8.80 -10.01
CA TYR A 173 -6.72 -8.64 -10.17
C TYR A 173 -7.43 -8.36 -8.85
N ALA A 174 -6.96 -8.95 -7.74
CA ALA A 174 -7.46 -8.61 -6.41
C ALA A 174 -7.20 -7.14 -6.05
N PHE A 175 -5.99 -6.65 -6.32
CA PHE A 175 -5.63 -5.24 -6.11
C PHE A 175 -6.46 -4.28 -6.96
N ARG A 176 -6.68 -4.62 -8.25
CA ARG A 176 -7.52 -3.85 -9.17
C ARG A 176 -8.97 -3.75 -8.70
N GLN A 177 -9.58 -4.87 -8.32
CA GLN A 177 -10.96 -4.88 -7.84
C GLN A 177 -11.14 -4.01 -6.59
N GLN A 178 -10.20 -4.06 -5.65
CA GLN A 178 -10.24 -3.19 -4.46
C GLN A 178 -10.07 -1.71 -4.82
N SER A 179 -9.17 -1.41 -5.76
CA SER A 179 -8.92 -0.03 -6.21
C SER A 179 -10.13 0.55 -6.94
N GLU A 180 -10.77 -0.24 -7.80
CA GLU A 180 -12.02 0.13 -8.49
C GLU A 180 -13.18 0.31 -7.50
N ALA A 181 -13.31 -0.58 -6.51
CA ALA A 181 -14.27 -0.39 -5.43
C ALA A 181 -14.04 0.93 -4.67
N ALA A 182 -12.77 1.23 -4.34
CA ALA A 182 -12.40 2.45 -3.64
C ALA A 182 -12.66 3.72 -4.46
N ALA A 183 -12.40 3.69 -5.77
CA ALA A 183 -12.71 4.81 -6.67
C ALA A 183 -14.20 5.17 -6.70
N ASN A 184 -15.08 4.21 -6.39
CA ASN A 184 -16.52 4.43 -6.33
C ASN A 184 -17.01 4.99 -4.98
N PHE A 185 -16.17 5.04 -3.94
CA PHE A 185 -16.61 5.44 -2.59
C PHE A 185 -17.21 6.84 -2.54
N GLU A 186 -16.57 7.84 -3.17
CA GLU A 186 -17.08 9.21 -3.17
C GLU A 186 -18.42 9.32 -3.88
N THR A 187 -18.58 8.59 -4.99
CA THR A 187 -19.82 8.59 -5.77
C THR A 187 -20.96 7.93 -4.99
N VAL A 188 -20.71 6.74 -4.43
CA VAL A 188 -21.68 6.00 -3.61
C VAL A 188 -22.03 6.79 -2.34
N TRP A 189 -21.06 7.45 -1.71
CA TRP A 189 -21.30 8.29 -0.53
C TRP A 189 -22.16 9.51 -0.86
N ALA A 190 -21.86 10.19 -1.97
CA ALA A 190 -22.66 11.32 -2.44
C ALA A 190 -24.11 10.91 -2.74
N GLU A 191 -24.32 9.74 -3.35
CA GLU A 191 -25.64 9.17 -3.58
C GLU A 191 -26.37 8.83 -2.27
N LEU A 192 -25.68 8.20 -1.32
CA LEU A 192 -26.20 7.87 0.00
C LEU A 192 -26.59 9.10 0.82
N LEU A 193 -25.89 10.23 0.67
CA LEU A 193 -26.28 11.50 1.29
C LEU A 193 -27.46 12.16 0.56
N ARG A 194 -27.52 12.05 -0.77
CA ARG A 194 -28.60 12.62 -1.60
C ARG A 194 -29.94 11.95 -1.31
N GLU A 195 -29.95 10.62 -1.26
CA GLU A 195 -31.13 9.78 -1.02
C GLU A 195 -30.81 8.76 0.08
N PRO A 196 -30.86 9.17 1.36
CA PRO A 196 -30.50 8.30 2.47
C PRO A 196 -31.46 7.10 2.60
N PRO A 197 -30.94 5.86 2.58
CA PRO A 197 -31.77 4.67 2.67
C PRO A 197 -32.47 4.58 4.02
N LYS A 198 -33.60 3.86 4.08
CA LYS A 198 -34.42 3.74 5.29
C LYS A 198 -33.61 3.26 6.50
N PHE A 199 -32.74 2.27 6.33
CA PHE A 199 -31.92 1.76 7.44
C PHE A 199 -31.02 2.85 8.05
N LEU A 200 -30.47 3.75 7.24
CA LEU A 200 -29.60 4.83 7.70
C LEU A 200 -30.41 5.86 8.48
N LYS A 201 -31.61 6.20 7.98
CA LYS A 201 -32.54 7.10 8.68
C LYS A 201 -32.99 6.53 10.02
N ASP A 202 -33.37 5.26 10.04
CA ASP A 202 -33.82 4.57 11.26
C ASP A 202 -32.68 4.49 12.28
N TRP A 203 -31.49 4.05 11.86
CA TRP A 203 -30.30 3.99 12.70
C TRP A 203 -29.94 5.36 13.30
N PHE A 204 -30.02 6.43 12.49
CA PHE A 204 -29.74 7.78 12.96
C PHE A 204 -30.78 8.26 13.98
N CYS A 205 -32.07 7.93 13.78
CA CYS A 205 -33.11 8.22 14.75
C CYS A 205 -32.88 7.50 16.10
N GLU A 206 -32.54 6.21 16.05
CA GLU A 206 -32.25 5.39 17.23
C GLU A 206 -31.04 5.94 18.02
N GLU A 207 -29.97 6.32 17.32
CA GLU A 207 -28.76 6.83 17.97
C GLU A 207 -28.97 8.21 18.62
N VAL A 208 -29.77 9.09 18.00
CA VAL A 208 -30.16 10.38 18.59
C VAL A 208 -31.09 10.18 19.78
N GLU A 209 -32.03 9.23 19.72
CA GLU A 209 -32.92 8.89 20.83
C GLU A 209 -32.11 8.34 22.01
N ARG A 210 -31.13 7.48 21.76
CA ARG A 210 -30.21 6.96 22.78
C ARG A 210 -29.42 8.07 23.49
N THR A 211 -29.05 9.12 22.76
CA THR A 211 -28.20 10.20 23.29
C THR A 211 -29.01 11.33 23.94
N SER A 212 -30.19 11.63 23.42
CA SER A 212 -31.01 12.77 23.86
C SER A 212 -32.31 12.38 24.59
N SER A 213 -32.58 11.08 24.71
CA SER A 213 -33.85 10.51 25.21
C SER A 213 -35.11 10.96 24.44
N VAL A 214 -34.93 11.58 23.26
CA VAL A 214 -36.00 12.08 22.40
C VAL A 214 -35.77 11.57 20.99
N ARG A 215 -36.78 10.91 20.42
CA ARG A 215 -36.71 10.45 19.03
C ARG A 215 -36.88 11.63 18.07
N PRO A 216 -35.92 11.88 17.16
CA PRO A 216 -36.03 12.97 16.21
C PRO A 216 -37.06 12.65 15.10
N ASP A 217 -37.64 13.69 14.52
CA ASP A 217 -38.51 13.56 13.35
C ASP A 217 -37.73 13.09 12.11
N LEU A 218 -38.31 12.14 11.38
CA LEU A 218 -37.67 11.50 10.22
C LEU A 218 -37.36 12.50 9.10
N ARG A 219 -38.20 13.53 8.88
CA ARG A 219 -37.96 14.55 7.85
C ARG A 219 -36.78 15.42 8.22
N ARG A 220 -36.68 15.81 9.50
CA ARG A 220 -35.55 16.59 10.02
C ARG A 220 -34.22 15.84 9.93
N VAL A 221 -34.24 14.52 10.17
CA VAL A 221 -33.08 13.64 9.97
C VAL A 221 -32.70 13.57 8.49
N GLU A 222 -33.67 13.41 7.60
CA GLU A 222 -33.42 13.34 6.15
C GLU A 222 -32.84 14.66 5.61
N GLU A 223 -33.39 15.80 6.00
CA GLU A 223 -32.88 17.13 5.64
C GLU A 223 -31.46 17.35 6.17
N PHE A 224 -31.17 16.91 7.40
CA PHE A 224 -29.84 17.01 7.99
C PHE A 224 -28.81 16.20 7.21
N ILE A 225 -29.10 14.92 6.90
CA ILE A 225 -28.20 14.03 6.16
C ILE A 225 -27.95 14.59 4.74
N ARG A 226 -29.01 15.01 4.05
CA ARG A 226 -28.90 15.64 2.72
C ARG A 226 -28.07 16.92 2.74
N GLY A 227 -28.20 17.71 3.81
CA GLY A 227 -27.43 18.93 4.05
C GLY A 227 -25.93 18.71 4.26
N GLN A 228 -25.49 17.48 4.58
CA GLN A 228 -24.06 17.12 4.61
C GLN A 228 -23.48 16.90 3.20
N GLY A 229 -24.32 16.51 2.24
CA GLY A 229 -23.90 16.32 0.84
C GLY A 229 -23.59 17.63 0.12
N SER A 230 -24.27 18.73 0.48
CA SER A 230 -24.04 20.04 -0.16
C SER A 230 -22.79 20.77 0.34
N LYS A 231 -22.27 20.41 1.51
CA LYS A 231 -21.05 21.00 2.09
C LYS A 231 -19.77 20.32 1.61
N SER A 232 -19.87 19.18 0.96
CA SER A 232 -18.75 18.31 0.61
C SER A 232 -18.47 18.21 -0.89
N SER A 233 -19.04 19.07 -1.74
CA SER A 233 -18.75 19.00 -3.18
C SER A 233 -17.33 19.51 -3.50
N PRO A 234 -16.38 18.67 -3.96
CA PRO A 234 -15.25 19.19 -4.71
C PRO A 234 -15.77 19.76 -6.03
N ARG A 235 -15.14 20.83 -6.52
CA ARG A 235 -15.41 21.41 -7.84
C ARG A 235 -15.28 20.31 -8.90
N ARG A 236 -16.39 19.98 -9.53
CA ARG A 236 -16.47 19.05 -10.65
C ARG A 236 -15.70 19.61 -11.86
N SER A 237 -14.55 19.03 -12.16
CA SER A 237 -13.92 19.13 -13.48
C SER A 237 -14.87 18.51 -14.50
N GLN A 238 -15.34 19.30 -15.47
CA GLN A 238 -16.15 18.80 -16.56
C GLN A 238 -15.34 17.80 -17.39
N THR A 239 -15.79 16.55 -17.47
CA THR A 239 -15.40 15.64 -18.56
C THR A 239 -16.65 14.91 -19.07
N VAL A 240 -17.04 15.36 -20.27
CA VAL A 240 -17.59 14.64 -21.42
C VAL A 240 -18.59 13.49 -21.18
N LYS A 241 -19.80 13.73 -21.71
CA LYS A 241 -20.85 12.74 -21.98
C LYS A 241 -20.34 11.62 -22.88
N THR A 242 -20.66 10.37 -22.57
CA THR A 242 -20.88 9.36 -23.61
C THR A 242 -21.95 8.36 -23.16
N SER A 243 -22.73 7.96 -24.15
CA SER A 243 -24.10 7.46 -24.09
C SER A 243 -24.32 6.10 -23.42
N GLU A 244 -25.51 5.97 -22.83
CA GLU A 244 -26.16 4.74 -22.39
C GLU A 244 -26.50 3.81 -23.56
N VAL A 245 -26.41 2.48 -23.31
CA VAL A 245 -27.38 1.49 -23.81
C VAL A 245 -27.62 0.44 -22.69
N PRO A 246 -28.86 -0.03 -22.45
CA PRO A 246 -29.28 -0.69 -21.21
C PRO A 246 -29.37 -2.22 -21.32
N LEU A 247 -29.08 -2.95 -20.24
CA LEU A 247 -29.51 -4.35 -20.09
C LEU A 247 -29.92 -4.66 -18.64
N GLU A 248 -30.98 -5.48 -18.57
CA GLU A 248 -31.93 -5.68 -17.48
C GLU A 248 -31.38 -6.35 -16.21
N HIS A 249 -31.99 -6.02 -15.07
CA HIS A 249 -31.94 -6.83 -13.85
C HIS A 249 -32.89 -8.03 -13.96
N PRO A 250 -32.52 -9.16 -13.33
CA PRO A 250 -33.45 -9.84 -12.44
C PRO A 250 -33.03 -9.76 -10.97
N GLN A 251 -34.05 -9.68 -10.12
CA GLN A 251 -34.01 -9.41 -8.69
C GLN A 251 -33.40 -10.55 -7.84
N ALA A 252 -32.73 -10.09 -6.77
CA ALA A 252 -32.57 -10.61 -5.41
C ALA A 252 -33.00 -12.06 -5.06
N VAL A 253 -32.07 -12.77 -4.39
CA VAL A 253 -32.38 -13.45 -3.13
C VAL A 253 -31.27 -13.12 -2.11
N SER A 254 -31.73 -12.68 -0.94
CA SER A 254 -30.97 -12.40 0.27
C SER A 254 -30.44 -13.68 0.89
N GLU A 255 -29.19 -13.67 1.36
CA GLU A 255 -28.80 -14.30 2.63
C GLU A 255 -27.42 -13.79 3.10
N LEU A 256 -27.34 -13.33 4.34
CA LEU A 256 -26.06 -13.10 5.04
C LEU A 256 -25.31 -14.43 5.19
N PRO A 257 -23.97 -14.43 5.04
CA PRO A 257 -23.21 -15.28 5.94
C PRO A 257 -22.07 -14.54 6.64
N LYS A 258 -22.07 -14.79 7.96
CA LYS A 258 -20.95 -14.70 8.89
C LYS A 258 -19.65 -15.23 8.28
N GLY A 259 -18.54 -14.63 8.69
CA GLY A 259 -17.20 -15.22 8.59
C GLY A 259 -16.32 -14.60 7.51
N ARG A 260 -15.64 -13.49 7.83
CA ARG A 260 -14.36 -13.18 7.20
C ARG A 260 -13.28 -13.35 8.25
N GLN A 261 -12.61 -14.50 8.23
CA GLN A 261 -11.23 -14.58 8.69
C GLN A 261 -10.40 -13.75 7.71
N GLY A 262 -10.39 -12.43 7.92
CA GLY A 262 -9.57 -11.47 7.19
C GLY A 262 -8.76 -10.68 8.21
N LYS A 263 -7.56 -10.25 7.84
CA LYS A 263 -6.64 -9.48 8.69
C LYS A 263 -7.40 -8.36 9.42
N GLU A 264 -7.66 -8.54 10.70
CA GLU A 264 -8.48 -7.63 11.49
C GLU A 264 -7.66 -6.38 11.88
N PHE A 265 -8.07 -5.20 11.40
CA PHE A 265 -7.53 -3.92 11.85
C PHE A 265 -8.56 -3.25 12.77
N SER A 266 -8.27 -3.16 14.06
CA SER A 266 -9.17 -2.54 15.03
C SER A 266 -8.42 -2.04 16.25
N PHE A 267 -9.05 -1.14 17.00
CA PHE A 267 -8.64 -0.87 18.38
C PHE A 267 -9.84 -0.87 19.32
N THR A 268 -9.59 -1.23 20.57
CA THR A 268 -10.55 -1.07 21.67
C THR A 268 -10.02 -0.02 22.65
N PHE A 269 -10.79 1.04 22.89
CA PHE A 269 -10.49 2.09 23.85
C PHE A 269 -11.71 2.34 24.73
N ARG A 270 -11.54 2.33 26.06
CA ARG A 270 -12.64 2.48 27.04
C ARG A 270 -13.86 1.57 26.77
N GLY A 271 -13.60 0.35 26.30
CA GLY A 271 -14.64 -0.67 26.02
C GLY A 271 -15.37 -0.50 24.68
N GLN A 272 -15.07 0.54 23.90
CA GLN A 272 -15.58 0.70 22.54
C GLN A 272 -14.55 0.20 21.53
N THR A 273 -14.99 -0.63 20.58
CA THR A 273 -14.12 -1.18 19.53
C THR A 273 -14.45 -0.55 18.18
N GLU A 274 -13.44 -0.02 17.51
CA GLU A 274 -13.55 0.55 16.18
C GLU A 274 -12.77 -0.28 15.17
N TRP A 275 -13.33 -0.42 13.97
CA TRP A 275 -12.81 -1.29 12.91
C TRP A 275 -12.41 -0.46 11.70
N PHE A 276 -11.28 -0.83 11.09
CA PHE A 276 -10.66 -0.08 10.01
C PHE A 276 -10.32 -1.02 8.84
N ARG A 277 -10.20 -0.46 7.64
CA ARG A 277 -9.95 -1.27 6.43
C ARG A 277 -8.50 -1.68 6.29
N ASN A 278 -7.58 -0.89 6.85
CA ASN A 278 -6.15 -1.09 6.76
C ASN A 278 -5.42 -0.42 7.95
N GLY A 279 -4.12 -0.71 8.08
CA GLY A 279 -3.31 -0.15 9.15
C GLY A 279 -3.10 1.38 9.08
N LYS A 280 -3.25 2.01 7.90
CA LYS A 280 -3.15 3.47 7.76
C LYS A 280 -4.36 4.14 8.42
N GLU A 281 -5.56 3.69 8.08
CA GLU A 281 -6.81 4.17 8.69
C GLU A 281 -6.84 3.90 10.20
N LEU A 282 -6.39 2.73 10.64
CA LEU A 282 -6.28 2.39 12.06
C LEU A 282 -5.37 3.36 12.82
N LEU A 283 -4.18 3.67 12.27
CA LEU A 283 -3.24 4.60 12.90
C LEU A 283 -3.86 5.99 13.03
N VAL A 284 -4.48 6.49 11.96
CA VAL A 284 -5.17 7.79 11.95
C VAL A 284 -6.32 7.79 12.97
N GLY A 285 -7.15 6.75 12.98
CA GLY A 285 -8.27 6.62 13.91
C GLY A 285 -7.86 6.64 15.38
N ILE A 286 -6.75 5.98 15.73
CA ILE A 286 -6.18 6.02 17.09
C ILE A 286 -5.78 7.45 17.45
N PHE A 287 -5.08 8.15 16.56
CA PHE A 287 -4.60 9.52 16.83
C PHE A 287 -5.77 10.51 16.94
N GLU A 288 -6.79 10.37 16.09
CA GLU A 288 -8.04 11.13 16.20
C GLU A 288 -8.75 10.86 17.53
N ARG A 289 -8.80 9.61 17.97
CA ARG A 289 -9.41 9.26 19.25
C ARG A 289 -8.66 9.88 20.43
N LEU A 290 -7.33 9.91 20.40
CA LEU A 290 -6.53 10.56 21.44
C LEU A 290 -6.65 12.09 21.40
N LEU A 291 -6.84 12.67 20.22
CA LEU A 291 -7.11 14.10 20.06
C LEU A 291 -8.46 14.54 20.65
N GLN A 292 -9.47 13.67 20.59
CA GLN A 292 -10.76 13.93 21.24
C GLN A 292 -10.64 13.99 22.76
N GLU A 293 -9.67 13.30 23.36
CA GLU A 293 -9.41 13.32 24.80
C GLU A 293 -8.55 14.54 25.21
N ASP A 294 -7.62 14.96 24.35
CA ASP A 294 -6.76 16.13 24.57
C ASP A 294 -6.47 16.87 23.26
N ALA A 295 -7.08 18.05 23.09
CA ALA A 295 -6.90 18.86 21.88
C ALA A 295 -5.44 19.32 21.66
N ARG A 296 -4.61 19.37 22.72
CA ARG A 296 -3.18 19.71 22.63
C ARG A 296 -2.29 18.46 22.51
N PHE A 297 -2.88 17.28 22.33
CA PHE A 297 -2.15 16.02 22.26
C PHE A 297 -1.02 16.03 21.23
N CYS A 298 -1.28 16.51 20.00
CA CYS A 298 -0.26 16.59 18.96
C CYS A 298 0.92 17.49 19.33
N GLU A 299 0.69 18.59 20.06
CA GLU A 299 1.77 19.49 20.52
C GLU A 299 2.67 18.80 21.54
N LYS A 300 2.10 17.96 22.39
CA LYS A 300 2.84 17.16 23.37
C LYS A 300 3.58 15.98 22.72
N LEU A 301 3.03 15.45 21.63
CA LEU A 301 3.53 14.24 20.96
C LEU A 301 4.64 14.53 19.94
N GLU A 302 4.62 15.68 19.27
CA GLU A 302 5.59 16.04 18.22
C GLU A 302 7.06 15.84 18.64
N PRO A 303 7.50 16.24 19.85
CA PRO A 303 8.91 16.08 20.26
C PRO A 303 9.33 14.62 20.43
N ASP A 304 8.38 13.72 20.66
CA ASP A 304 8.64 12.30 20.89
C ASP A 304 8.42 11.46 19.62
N LEU A 305 7.56 11.91 18.71
CA LEU A 305 7.14 11.14 17.53
C LEU A 305 7.91 11.54 16.27
N ARG A 306 9.22 11.28 16.31
CA ARG A 306 10.16 11.59 15.22
C ARG A 306 11.15 10.45 15.00
N GLY A 307 11.49 10.22 13.73
CA GLY A 307 12.56 9.31 13.33
C GLY A 307 13.90 10.01 13.25
N SER A 308 14.96 9.28 12.92
CA SER A 308 16.31 9.84 12.76
C SER A 308 16.44 10.82 11.59
N LYS A 309 15.57 10.73 10.58
CA LYS A 309 15.63 11.52 9.34
C LYS A 309 14.33 12.24 8.97
N ARG A 310 13.21 11.98 9.66
CA ARG A 310 11.91 12.59 9.37
C ARG A 310 11.04 12.75 10.61
N GLN A 311 10.15 13.74 10.60
CA GLN A 311 9.06 13.84 11.55
C GLN A 311 7.93 12.88 11.15
N TYR A 312 7.29 12.25 12.12
CA TYR A 312 6.06 11.48 11.85
C TYR A 312 4.80 12.29 12.09
N LEU A 313 4.93 13.43 12.77
CA LEU A 313 3.85 14.38 13.04
C LEU A 313 4.40 15.79 12.86
N ALA A 314 3.76 16.61 12.03
CA ALA A 314 4.23 17.97 11.71
C ALA A 314 3.06 18.90 11.37
N ARG A 315 3.28 20.23 11.46
CA ARG A 315 2.30 21.24 11.01
C ARG A 315 2.30 21.42 9.49
N ASP A 316 3.40 21.06 8.85
CA ASP A 316 3.58 21.09 7.40
C ASP A 316 3.63 19.65 6.88
N GLN A 317 2.83 19.37 5.86
CA GLN A 317 2.75 18.06 5.20
C GLN A 317 4.11 17.62 4.64
N TYR A 318 4.86 18.56 4.05
CA TYR A 318 6.13 18.25 3.39
C TYR A 318 7.27 18.00 4.37
N ALA A 319 7.13 18.42 5.64
CA ALA A 319 8.09 18.11 6.70
C ALA A 319 8.07 16.62 7.13
N LEU A 320 6.99 15.89 6.79
CA LEU A 320 6.88 14.45 7.06
C LEU A 320 7.77 13.61 6.12
N TYR A 321 7.97 14.08 4.89
CA TYR A 321 8.74 13.40 3.85
C TYR A 321 9.57 14.43 3.06
N PRO A 322 10.59 15.06 3.68
CA PRO A 322 11.32 16.19 3.09
C PRO A 322 12.03 15.84 1.78
N ASP A 323 12.46 14.59 1.64
CA ASP A 323 13.15 14.10 0.44
C ASP A 323 12.19 13.58 -0.64
N ASN A 324 10.88 13.51 -0.37
CA ASN A 324 9.89 12.94 -1.28
C ASN A 324 8.52 13.63 -1.17
N PRO A 325 8.31 14.76 -1.88
CA PRO A 325 7.04 15.52 -1.87
C PRO A 325 5.83 14.70 -2.34
N GLU A 326 5.99 13.84 -3.33
CA GLU A 326 4.90 12.98 -3.84
C GLU A 326 4.45 11.95 -2.78
N LEU A 327 5.38 11.45 -1.99
CA LEU A 327 5.07 10.60 -0.84
C LEU A 327 4.37 11.39 0.27
N ALA A 328 4.71 12.67 0.46
CA ALA A 328 4.00 13.55 1.38
C ALA A 328 2.53 13.73 0.98
N GLU A 329 2.25 13.89 -0.31
CA GLU A 329 0.88 14.03 -0.83
C GLU A 329 0.05 12.76 -0.65
N THR A 330 0.64 11.60 -0.91
CA THR A 330 -0.08 10.32 -0.94
C THR A 330 -0.16 9.61 0.41
N HIS A 331 0.82 9.86 1.29
CA HIS A 331 0.98 9.12 2.55
C HIS A 331 1.01 10.00 3.81
N SER A 332 0.49 11.21 3.73
CA SER A 332 0.16 12.02 4.91
C SER A 332 -1.35 12.03 5.15
N ALA A 333 -1.76 12.06 6.41
CA ALA A 333 -3.15 12.24 6.79
C ALA A 333 -3.28 13.53 7.61
N LEU A 334 -4.21 14.40 7.21
CA LEU A 334 -4.56 15.59 7.96
C LEU A 334 -5.45 15.19 9.14
N LEU A 335 -5.02 15.51 10.36
CA LEU A 335 -5.80 15.32 11.57
C LEU A 335 -6.74 16.50 11.81
N SER A 336 -7.82 16.27 12.57
CA SER A 336 -8.88 17.24 12.87
C SER A 336 -8.40 18.56 13.49
N ASN A 337 -7.23 18.56 14.14
CA ASN A 337 -6.63 19.76 14.76
C ASN A 337 -5.58 20.48 13.87
N GLY A 338 -5.49 20.12 12.59
CA GLY A 338 -4.59 20.77 11.62
C GLY A 338 -3.14 20.27 11.64
N TRP A 339 -2.85 19.16 12.31
CA TRP A 339 -1.56 18.48 12.23
C TRP A 339 -1.58 17.41 11.15
N TRP A 340 -0.44 17.18 10.51
CA TRP A 340 -0.23 16.11 9.55
C TRP A 340 0.46 14.93 10.21
N LEU A 341 -0.07 13.73 9.97
CA LEU A 341 0.50 12.46 10.41
C LEU A 341 1.04 11.66 9.22
N GLY A 342 2.28 11.21 9.30
CA GLY A 342 2.88 10.31 8.32
C GLY A 342 2.32 8.89 8.46
N THR A 343 1.76 8.36 7.38
CA THR A 343 1.06 7.05 7.36
C THR A 343 1.82 5.96 6.60
N HIS A 344 2.91 6.30 5.93
CA HIS A 344 3.84 5.34 5.32
C HIS A 344 4.75 4.71 6.39
N SER A 345 4.20 3.74 7.13
CA SER A 345 4.89 3.00 8.18
C SER A 345 4.45 1.53 8.21
N ASN A 346 5.39 0.61 8.45
CA ASN A 346 5.12 -0.82 8.62
C ASN A 346 4.40 -1.13 9.96
N LYS A 347 3.97 -2.39 10.19
CA LYS A 347 3.25 -2.77 11.44
C LYS A 347 4.04 -2.48 12.72
N LYS A 348 5.34 -2.77 12.77
CA LYS A 348 6.20 -2.54 13.94
C LYS A 348 6.36 -1.05 14.23
N MET A 349 6.54 -0.24 13.20
CA MET A 349 6.64 1.21 13.28
C MET A 349 5.30 1.81 13.73
N LYS A 350 4.17 1.37 13.15
CA LYS A 350 2.84 1.75 13.63
C LYS A 350 2.65 1.41 15.11
N ARG A 351 3.01 0.20 15.52
CA ARG A 351 2.97 -0.22 16.93
C ARG A 351 3.84 0.68 17.82
N GLY A 352 5.06 1.00 17.40
CA GLY A 352 5.96 1.91 18.10
C GLY A 352 5.39 3.34 18.21
N GLN A 353 4.86 3.87 17.11
CA GLN A 353 4.20 5.18 17.07
C GLN A 353 3.00 5.22 18.05
N ILE A 354 2.18 4.16 18.06
CA ILE A 354 1.03 4.05 18.96
C ILE A 354 1.49 3.92 20.43
N GLN A 355 2.57 3.19 20.71
CA GLN A 355 3.12 3.07 22.06
C GLN A 355 3.63 4.41 22.59
N ILE A 356 4.31 5.19 21.76
CA ILE A 356 4.74 6.56 22.10
C ILE A 356 3.50 7.43 22.35
N ALA A 357 2.51 7.37 21.46
CA ALA A 357 1.24 8.08 21.60
C ALA A 357 0.53 7.74 22.92
N CYS A 358 0.46 6.46 23.30
CA CYS A 358 -0.12 6.01 24.56
C CYS A 358 0.63 6.56 25.77
N ARG A 359 1.97 6.53 25.73
CA ARG A 359 2.83 7.07 26.80
C ARG A 359 2.59 8.56 27.01
N VAL A 360 2.51 9.35 25.93
CA VAL A 360 2.25 10.79 25.99
C VAL A 360 0.81 11.08 26.46
N ALA A 361 -0.15 10.26 26.05
CA ALA A 361 -1.54 10.36 26.49
C ALA A 361 -1.77 9.85 27.94
N GLY A 362 -0.75 9.29 28.60
CA GLY A 362 -0.86 8.75 29.96
C GLY A 362 -1.70 7.47 30.06
N ILE A 363 -1.89 6.74 28.96
CA ILE A 363 -2.65 5.49 28.90
C ILE A 363 -1.72 4.29 28.65
N LYS A 364 -2.09 3.10 29.13
CA LYS A 364 -1.31 1.89 28.93
C LYS A 364 -1.71 1.19 27.63
N PHE A 365 -0.73 1.06 26.74
CA PHE A 365 -0.84 0.22 25.55
C PHE A 365 -1.07 -1.26 25.95
N ASP A 366 -1.91 -1.98 25.21
CA ASP A 366 -2.40 -3.35 25.47
C ASP A 366 -3.24 -3.52 26.77
N ARG A 367 -3.62 -2.43 27.45
CA ARG A 367 -4.57 -2.46 28.57
C ARG A 367 -5.71 -1.46 28.39
N ASP A 368 -5.37 -0.19 28.23
CA ASP A 368 -6.32 0.91 28.10
C ASP A 368 -6.65 1.15 26.60
N LEU A 369 -5.67 0.90 25.73
CA LEU A 369 -5.82 0.83 24.27
C LEU A 369 -5.31 -0.52 23.76
N ILE A 370 -6.22 -1.38 23.30
CA ILE A 370 -5.89 -2.70 22.72
C ILE A 370 -5.94 -2.57 21.21
N VAL A 371 -4.87 -2.94 20.49
CA VAL A 371 -4.77 -2.72 19.05
C VAL A 371 -4.51 -4.03 18.30
N LYS A 372 -5.31 -4.30 17.27
CA LYS A 372 -5.09 -5.36 16.28
C LYS A 372 -4.62 -4.73 14.97
N LEU A 373 -3.41 -5.07 14.53
CA LEU A 373 -2.77 -4.52 13.33
C LEU A 373 -2.80 -5.50 12.13
N GLY A 374 -3.79 -6.40 12.11
CA GLY A 374 -3.86 -7.55 11.20
C GLY A 374 -2.76 -8.58 11.46
N GLU A 375 -3.04 -9.87 11.33
CA GLU A 375 -2.00 -10.92 11.31
C GLU A 375 -1.14 -10.85 10.03
#